data_AF-T1F782-F1
#
_entry.id   AF-T1F782-F1
#
_cell.length_a   1.000
_cell.length_b   1.000
_cell.length_c   1.000
_cell.angle_alpha   90.00
_cell.angle_beta   90.00
_cell.angle_gamma   90.00
#
_symmetry.space_group_name_H-M   'P 1'
#
loop_
_entity.id
_entity.type
_entity.pdbx_description
1 polymer ?
#
loop_
_entity_poly.entity_id
_entity_poly.type
_entity_poly.pdbx_seq_one_letter_code
_entity_poly.pdbx_strand_id
1 'polypeptide(L)'
;MEIDDCQPPAEICQKCREALNERFIKCTQCPNSLILCLKCFSQGEELESHDNSHDYEVHSKNSVRLMLFGDRWTVEEESSLLEAVEHFGFGKCEEHYLLYYVDGSIGKS
;
A
#
# COMPACT_ATOMS: atom_id res chain seq x y z
N MET A 1 -8.05 -23.12 13.08
CA MET A 1 -6.70 -22.77 12.60
C MET A 1 -6.66 -21.26 12.69
N GLU A 2 -6.14 -20.76 13.80
CA GLU A 2 -5.97 -19.32 13.98
C GLU A 2 -4.90 -18.92 12.98
N ILE A 3 -5.27 -18.09 12.02
CA ILE A 3 -4.32 -17.47 11.11
C ILE A 3 -3.57 -16.47 12.00
N ASP A 4 -2.38 -16.87 12.44
CA ASP A 4 -1.42 -15.96 13.05
C ASP A 4 -1.11 -14.90 12.00
N ASP A 5 -1.76 -13.74 12.15
CA ASP A 5 -1.54 -12.57 11.33
C ASP A 5 -0.05 -12.23 11.46
N CYS A 6 0.72 -12.54 10.41
CA CYS A 6 2.12 -12.17 10.32
C CYS A 6 2.19 -10.65 10.09
N GLN A 7 1.78 -9.87 11.09
CA GLN A 7 1.80 -8.43 11.01
C GLN A 7 3.27 -7.99 11.05
N PRO A 8 3.75 -7.26 10.03
CA PRO A 8 5.13 -6.78 10.03
C PRO A 8 5.37 -5.91 11.27
N PRO A 9 6.61 -5.87 11.79
CA PRO A 9 6.94 -5.12 12.99
C PRO A 9 6.52 -3.65 12.84
N ALA A 10 5.95 -3.10 13.90
CA ALA A 10 5.51 -1.71 13.89
C ALA A 10 6.73 -0.77 13.80
N GLU A 11 6.84 -0.03 12.69
CA GLU A 11 7.80 1.07 12.58
C GLU A 11 7.57 2.15 13.67
N ILE A 12 8.64 2.65 14.28
CA ILE A 12 8.62 3.61 15.39
C ILE A 12 9.45 4.84 15.00
N CYS A 13 8.97 6.04 15.33
CA CYS A 13 9.74 7.26 15.16
C CYS A 13 10.99 7.25 16.04
N GLN A 14 12.17 7.43 15.45
CA GLN A 14 13.43 7.43 16.20
C GLN A 14 13.60 8.66 17.12
N LYS A 15 12.83 9.73 16.89
CA LYS A 15 12.83 10.93 17.74
C LYS A 15 11.84 10.84 18.90
N CYS A 16 10.54 10.79 18.63
CA CYS A 16 9.50 10.82 19.68
C CYS A 16 9.15 9.43 20.24
N ARG A 17 9.68 8.35 19.64
CA ARG A 17 9.42 6.96 20.03
C ARG A 17 7.94 6.54 19.91
N GLU A 18 7.12 7.33 19.22
CA GLU A 18 5.73 6.97 18.90
C GLU A 18 5.66 5.98 17.74
N ALA A 19 4.68 5.10 17.80
CA ALA A 19 4.38 4.17 16.71
C ALA A 19 3.91 4.92 15.46
N LEU A 20 4.42 4.52 14.30
CA LEU A 20 4.07 5.12 13.03
C LEU A 20 2.85 4.40 12.47
N ASN A 21 1.75 5.11 12.22
CA ASN A 21 0.53 4.50 11.70
C ASN A 21 0.58 4.39 10.18
N GLU A 22 0.36 5.49 9.46
CA GLU A 22 0.10 5.42 8.03
C GLU A 22 1.24 5.91 7.18
N ARG A 23 1.88 7.04 7.53
CA ARG A 23 2.94 7.66 6.73
C ARG A 23 4.09 8.11 7.60
N PHE A 24 5.29 7.95 7.08
CA PHE A 24 6.52 8.34 7.75
C PHE A 24 7.61 8.68 6.74
N ILE A 25 8.64 9.36 7.22
CA ILE A 25 9.78 9.79 6.42
C ILE A 25 10.96 8.90 6.76
N LYS A 26 11.65 8.42 5.73
CA LYS A 26 12.91 7.70 5.85
C LYS A 26 14.01 8.53 5.21
N CYS A 27 15.01 8.91 5.99
CA CYS A 27 16.19 9.59 5.45
C CYS A 27 17.05 8.59 4.67
N THR A 28 17.48 8.96 3.47
CA THR A 28 18.29 8.10 2.59
C THR A 28 19.79 8.27 2.79
N GLN A 29 20.21 9.39 3.39
CA GLN A 29 21.61 9.75 3.59
C GLN A 29 22.16 9.29 4.95
N CYS A 30 21.29 9.01 5.92
CA CYS A 30 21.72 8.63 7.27
C CYS A 30 22.16 7.16 7.34
N PRO A 31 23.26 6.84 8.07
CA PRO A 31 23.86 5.50 8.08
C PRO A 31 22.96 4.37 8.60
N ASN A 32 21.95 4.71 9.42
CA ASN A 32 20.96 3.75 9.94
C ASN A 32 19.57 3.94 9.35
N SER A 33 19.44 4.68 8.25
CA SER A 33 18.15 5.00 7.60
C SER A 33 17.14 5.60 8.58
N LEU A 34 17.39 6.84 9.03
CA LEU A 34 16.60 7.48 10.08
C LEU A 34 15.10 7.52 9.72
N ILE A 35 14.23 7.05 10.62
CA ILE A 35 12.79 7.05 10.47
C ILE A 35 12.15 8.11 11.38
N LEU A 36 11.41 9.04 10.78
CA LEU A 36 10.74 10.14 11.47
C LEU A 36 9.23 10.14 11.18
N CYS A 37 8.44 10.51 12.19
CA CYS A 37 7.04 10.86 11.96
C CYS A 37 6.96 12.22 11.25
N LEU A 38 5.84 12.49 10.57
CA LEU A 38 5.63 13.74 9.83
C LEU A 38 5.79 14.99 10.72
N LYS A 39 5.41 14.90 12.00
CA LYS A 39 5.51 16.00 12.95
C LYS A 39 6.97 16.32 13.33
N CYS A 40 7.78 15.31 13.63
CA CYS A 40 9.19 15.52 13.93
C CYS A 40 9.94 16.03 12.69
N PHE A 41 9.61 15.49 11.51
CA PHE A 41 10.18 15.97 10.26
C PHE A 41 9.83 17.43 9.98
N SER A 42 8.56 17.84 10.14
CA SER A 42 8.14 19.22 9.85
C SER A 42 8.71 20.27 10.80
N GLN A 43 9.18 19.85 11.97
CA GLN A 43 9.90 20.70 12.92
C GLN A 43 11.39 20.87 12.56
N GLY A 44 11.87 20.19 11.51
CA GLY A 44 13.27 20.21 11.09
C GLY A 44 14.19 19.58 12.14
N GLU A 45 13.69 18.58 12.87
CA GLU A 45 14.42 17.94 13.96
C GLU A 45 15.66 17.20 13.46
N GLU A 46 16.82 17.62 13.96
CA GLU A 46 18.11 17.00 13.67
C GLU A 46 18.46 15.98 14.76
N LEU A 47 19.02 14.84 14.36
CA LEU A 47 19.37 13.74 15.27
C LEU A 47 20.76 13.22 14.98
N GLU A 48 21.71 13.49 15.87
CA GLU A 48 23.13 13.10 15.76
C GLU A 48 23.75 13.44 14.38
N SER A 49 23.65 12.51 13.44
CA SER A 49 24.18 12.58 12.06
C SER A 49 23.12 12.94 11.01
N HIS A 50 21.91 13.29 11.43
CA HIS A 50 20.83 13.71 10.54
C HIS A 50 20.75 15.23 10.46
N ASP A 51 20.90 15.73 9.25
CA ASP A 51 20.62 17.09 8.82
C ASP A 51 19.25 17.13 8.11
N ASN A 52 18.48 18.19 8.34
CA ASN A 52 17.12 18.32 7.81
C ASN A 52 17.06 18.56 6.29
N SER A 53 18.18 18.88 5.65
CA SER A 53 18.34 19.04 4.21
C SER A 53 18.71 17.72 3.51
N HIS A 54 18.86 16.62 4.24
CA HIS A 54 19.10 15.32 3.62
C HIS A 54 17.94 14.86 2.74
N ASP A 55 18.28 14.18 1.65
CA ASP A 55 17.30 13.52 0.80
C ASP A 55 16.52 12.47 1.59
N TYR A 56 15.21 12.42 1.35
CA TYR A 56 14.30 11.56 2.08
C TYR A 56 13.27 10.88 1.18
N GLU A 57 12.78 9.74 1.63
CA GLU A 57 11.71 8.97 1.03
C GLU A 57 10.47 9.02 1.92
N VAL A 58 9.30 9.18 1.30
CA VAL A 58 8.01 9.11 2.00
C VAL A 58 7.50 7.67 1.90
N HIS A 59 7.41 6.99 3.04
CA HIS A 59 6.82 5.66 3.13
C HIS A 59 5.38 5.75 3.62
N SER A 60 4.53 4.88 3.07
CA SER A 60 3.15 4.70 3.55
C SER A 60 2.91 3.22 3.86
N LYS A 61 2.48 2.89 5.09
CA LYS A 61 2.10 1.52 5.46
C LYS A 61 0.84 1.07 4.73
N ASN A 62 0.01 2.03 4.32
CA ASN A 62 -1.22 1.78 3.58
C ASN A 62 -1.09 2.12 2.09
N SER A 63 0.13 2.36 1.58
CA SER A 63 0.36 2.23 0.14
C SER A 63 0.46 0.76 -0.18
N VAL A 64 -0.68 0.09 -0.08
CA VAL A 64 -1.01 -1.00 -0.97
C VAL A 64 -1.04 -0.36 -2.36
N ARG A 65 0.15 -0.18 -2.94
CA ARG A 65 0.30 0.01 -4.36
C ARG A 65 0.11 -1.39 -4.92
N LEU A 66 -1.13 -1.89 -4.96
CA LEU A 66 -1.38 -2.90 -5.97
C LEU A 66 -1.29 -2.14 -7.31
N MET A 67 -0.13 -2.30 -7.92
CA MET A 67 -0.01 -2.11 -9.35
C MET A 67 0.05 -3.52 -9.92
N LEU A 68 -0.93 -4.34 -9.55
CA LEU A 68 -1.03 -5.67 -10.15
C LEU A 68 -1.34 -5.53 -11.65
N PHE A 69 -1.94 -4.40 -12.07
CA PHE A 69 -2.39 -4.16 -13.44
C PHE A 69 -1.78 -2.91 -14.13
N GLY A 70 -0.79 -2.27 -13.50
CA GLY A 70 -0.05 -1.11 -14.03
C GLY A 70 -0.73 0.25 -13.84
N ASP A 71 -0.06 1.34 -14.28
CA ASP A 71 -0.39 2.77 -14.07
C ASP A 71 -1.77 3.25 -14.60
N ARG A 72 -2.65 2.34 -15.06
CA ARG A 72 -3.96 2.68 -15.65
C ARG A 72 -5.14 2.45 -14.72
N TRP A 73 -4.93 1.78 -13.59
CA TRP A 73 -6.01 1.49 -12.65
C TRP A 73 -5.91 2.42 -11.46
N THR A 74 -7.03 3.03 -11.09
CA THR A 74 -7.09 3.82 -9.85
C THR A 74 -7.19 2.88 -8.64
N VAL A 75 -6.87 3.41 -7.45
CA VAL A 75 -6.97 2.66 -6.19
C VAL A 75 -8.40 2.14 -5.96
N GLU A 76 -9.40 2.90 -6.41
CA GLU A 76 -10.82 2.52 -6.30
C GLU A 76 -11.17 1.34 -7.22
N GLU A 77 -10.70 1.34 -8.46
CA GLU A 77 -10.94 0.23 -9.41
C GLU A 77 -10.31 -1.06 -8.91
N GLU A 78 -9.14 -0.96 -8.30
CA GLU A 78 -8.44 -2.10 -7.75
C GLU A 78 -9.06 -2.63 -6.46
N SER A 79 -9.50 -1.76 -5.55
CA SER A 79 -10.31 -2.15 -4.39
C SER A 79 -11.61 -2.82 -4.82
N SER A 80 -12.26 -2.31 -5.88
CA SER A 80 -13.48 -2.92 -6.41
C SER A 80 -13.23 -4.31 -6.99
N LEU A 81 -12.10 -4.52 -7.66
CA LEU A 81 -11.70 -5.84 -8.15
C LEU A 81 -11.45 -6.82 -6.99
N LEU A 82 -10.75 -6.38 -5.94
CA LEU A 82 -10.49 -7.23 -4.76
C LEU A 82 -11.79 -7.61 -4.06
N GLU A 83 -12.72 -6.67 -3.89
CA GLU A 83 -14.05 -6.93 -3.33
C GLU A 83 -14.82 -7.94 -4.21
N ALA A 84 -14.78 -7.78 -5.53
CA ALA A 84 -15.40 -8.72 -6.46
C ALA A 84 -14.76 -10.12 -6.39
N VAL A 85 -13.44 -10.21 -6.27
CA VAL A 85 -12.73 -11.49 -6.12
C VAL A 85 -13.06 -12.15 -4.79
N GLU A 86 -13.16 -11.38 -3.71
CA GLU A 86 -13.56 -11.88 -2.38
C GLU A 86 -15.00 -12.39 -2.39
N HIS A 87 -15.91 -11.67 -3.04
CA HIS A 87 -17.34 -12.01 -3.06
C HIS A 87 -17.66 -13.16 -4.02
N PHE A 88 -16.98 -13.26 -5.16
CA PHE A 88 -17.30 -14.23 -6.21
C PHE A 88 -16.30 -15.39 -6.33
N GLY A 89 -15.09 -15.26 -5.78
CA GLY A 89 -14.00 -16.22 -5.89
C GLY A 89 -13.38 -16.29 -7.29
N PHE A 90 -12.07 -16.49 -7.39
CA PHE A 90 -11.41 -16.77 -8.67
C PHE A 90 -11.90 -18.11 -9.22
N GLY A 91 -12.58 -18.10 -10.37
CA GLY A 91 -13.02 -19.30 -11.08
C GLY A 91 -14.53 -19.52 -11.21
N LYS A 92 -15.40 -18.65 -10.65
CA LYS A 92 -16.86 -18.69 -10.96
C LYS A 92 -17.28 -17.90 -12.21
N CYS A 93 -16.33 -17.25 -12.89
CA CYS A 93 -16.65 -16.45 -14.07
C CYS A 93 -16.98 -17.29 -15.32
N GLU A 94 -16.59 -18.57 -15.40
CA GLU A 94 -16.77 -19.34 -16.63
C GLU A 94 -18.27 -19.55 -16.97
N GLU A 95 -19.12 -19.84 -15.98
CA GLU A 95 -20.56 -20.01 -16.23
C GLU A 95 -21.27 -18.69 -16.56
N HIS A 96 -20.79 -17.54 -16.05
CA HIS A 96 -21.37 -16.25 -16.38
C HIS A 96 -20.97 -15.80 -17.79
N TYR A 97 -19.75 -16.09 -18.25
CA TYR A 97 -19.30 -15.75 -19.60
C TYR A 97 -20.11 -16.44 -20.69
N LEU A 98 -20.51 -17.70 -20.49
CA LEU A 98 -21.27 -18.49 -21.46
C LEU A 98 -22.73 -18.04 -21.64
N LEU A 99 -23.30 -17.30 -20.67
CA LEU A 99 -24.65 -16.73 -20.79
C LEU A 99 -24.71 -15.51 -21.73
N TYR A 100 -23.56 -14.87 -22.01
CA TYR A 100 -23.47 -13.67 -22.86
C TYR A 100 -22.70 -13.90 -24.16
N TYR A 101 -22.21 -15.12 -24.37
CA TYR A 101 -21.49 -15.54 -25.57
C TYR A 101 -22.39 -16.45 -26.43
N VAL A 102 -23.06 -15.86 -27.40
CA VAL A 102 -23.66 -16.61 -28.51
C VAL A 102 -22.91 -16.23 -29.78
N ASP A 103 -22.21 -17.20 -30.36
CA ASP A 103 -21.59 -17.12 -31.69
C ASP A 103 -20.65 -15.91 -31.89
N GLY A 104 -19.77 -15.66 -30.92
CA GLY A 104 -18.65 -14.72 -31.08
C GLY A 104 -19.01 -13.23 -31.04
N SER A 105 -20.21 -12.85 -30.62
CA SER A 105 -20.61 -11.44 -30.44
C SER A 105 -21.16 -11.20 -29.04
N ILE A 106 -20.74 -10.10 -28.40
CA ILE A 106 -21.23 -9.69 -27.07
C ILE A 106 -22.56 -8.92 -27.26
N GLY A 107 -23.66 -9.50 -26.82
CA GLY A 107 -24.99 -8.85 -26.83
C GLY A 107 -26.09 -9.76 -26.29
N LYS A 108 -27.08 -9.17 -25.58
CA LYS A 108 -28.23 -9.90 -25.01
C LYS A 108 -29.25 -10.23 -26.12
N SER A 109 -29.84 -11.44 -26.07
CA SER A 109 -31.06 -11.78 -26.81
C SER A 109 -32.28 -11.00 -26.29
#